data_AF-A7NJD8-F1
#
_entry.id   AF-A7NJD8-F1
#
_cell.length_a   1.000
_cell.length_b   1.000
_cell.length_c   1.000
_cell.angle_alpha   90.00
_cell.angle_beta   90.00
_cell.angle_gamma   90.00
#
_symmetry.space_group_name_H-M   'P 1'
#
loop_
_entity.id
_entity.type
_entity.pdbx_description
1 polymer ?
#
loop_
_entity_poly.entity_id
_entity_poly.type
_entity_poly.pdbx_seq_one_letter_code
_entity_poly.pdbx_strand_id
1 'polypeptide(L)'
;MHGEYKIPGGKLVVVDLNVADGALRDVVLSGDFFLEPAEALEWMTAALDGLPADTPVETIAARVRDAAAHAELLGITPEGVAEAVRRALQGGAQ
;
A
#
# COMPACT_ATOMS: atom_id res chain seq x y z
N MET A 1 3.88 -4.27 -11.72
CA MET A 1 2.70 -5.03 -11.23
C MET A 1 1.69 -4.02 -10.71
N HIS A 2 0.39 -4.25 -10.87
CA HIS A 2 -0.66 -3.27 -10.58
C HIS A 2 -1.79 -3.91 -9.76
N GLY A 3 -2.21 -3.26 -8.69
CA GLY A 3 -3.28 -3.72 -7.82
C GLY A 3 -4.17 -2.59 -7.35
N GLU A 4 -5.48 -2.78 -7.48
CA GLU A 4 -6.47 -1.81 -7.03
C GLU A 4 -7.43 -2.43 -6.00
N TYR A 5 -7.78 -1.64 -4.98
CA TYR A 5 -8.73 -2.02 -3.95
C TYR A 5 -9.66 -0.85 -3.62
N LYS A 6 -10.96 -1.10 -3.76
CA LYS A 6 -12.00 -0.17 -3.34
C LYS A 6 -12.40 -0.47 -1.90
N ILE A 7 -12.02 0.41 -0.98
CA ILE A 7 -12.36 0.25 0.45
C ILE A 7 -13.88 0.37 0.62
N PRO A 8 -14.55 -0.57 1.32
CA PRO A 8 -15.98 -0.46 1.62
C PRO A 8 -16.28 0.84 2.38
N GLY A 9 -17.11 1.71 1.80
CA GLY A 9 -17.40 3.03 2.38
C GLY A 9 -16.25 4.05 2.27
N GLY A 10 -15.16 3.70 1.61
CA GLY A 10 -13.98 4.53 1.43
C GLY A 10 -13.64 4.83 -0.03
N LYS A 11 -12.37 5.16 -0.26
CA LYS A 11 -11.84 5.58 -1.55
C LYS A 11 -11.14 4.42 -2.25
N LEU A 12 -10.81 4.65 -3.53
CA LEU A 12 -10.03 3.70 -4.30
C LEU A 12 -8.56 3.87 -3.93
N VAL A 13 -7.90 2.76 -3.64
CA VAL A 13 -6.46 2.68 -3.44
C VAL A 13 -5.87 1.86 -4.57
N VAL A 14 -4.81 2.39 -5.16
CA VAL A 14 -4.07 1.78 -6.25
C VAL A 14 -2.62 1.67 -5.83
N VAL A 15 -2.03 0.50 -6.06
CA VAL A 15 -0.62 0.22 -5.80
C VAL A 15 -0.01 -0.32 -7.07
N ASP A 16 1.01 0.38 -7.55
CA ASP A 16 1.93 -0.11 -8.55
C ASP A 16 3.25 -0.48 -7.85
N LEU A 17 3.82 -1.64 -8.19
CA LEU A 17 5.07 -2.10 -7.63
C LEU A 17 5.80 -3.04 -8.57
N ASN A 18 7.09 -3.23 -8.33
CA ASN A 18 7.91 -4.29 -8.91
C ASN A 18 8.31 -5.30 -7.84
N VAL A 19 8.73 -6.49 -8.26
CA VAL A 19 9.37 -7.47 -7.38
C VAL A 19 10.75 -7.78 -7.94
N ALA A 20 11.79 -7.52 -7.14
CA ALA A 20 13.17 -7.87 -7.46
C ALA A 20 13.80 -8.58 -6.26
N ASP A 21 14.52 -9.67 -6.52
CA ASP A 21 15.17 -10.50 -5.49
C ASP A 21 14.22 -10.94 -4.36
N GLY A 22 12.95 -11.18 -4.71
CA GLY A 22 11.92 -11.60 -3.76
C GLY A 22 11.38 -10.48 -2.85
N ALA A 23 11.74 -9.21 -3.11
CA ALA A 23 11.27 -8.05 -2.36
C ALA A 23 10.52 -7.04 -3.24
N LEU A 24 9.62 -6.29 -2.63
CA LEU A 24 8.91 -5.17 -3.26
C LEU A 24 9.90 -4.05 -3.61
N ARG A 25 9.75 -3.47 -4.81
CA ARG A 25 10.55 -2.37 -5.33
C ARG A 25 9.69 -1.36 -6.06
N ASP A 26 10.14 -0.11 -6.08
CA ASP A 26 9.50 0.98 -6.82
C ASP A 26 8.00 1.07 -6.50
N VAL A 27 7.66 0.93 -5.22
CA VAL A 27 6.27 0.97 -4.79
C VAL A 27 5.73 2.39 -5.04
N VAL A 28 4.56 2.48 -5.65
CA VAL A 28 3.84 3.73 -5.88
C VAL A 28 2.42 3.53 -5.35
N LEU A 29 2.08 4.28 -4.31
CA LEU A 29 0.74 4.34 -3.75
C LEU A 29 0.00 5.54 -4.36
N SER A 30 -1.20 5.31 -4.92
CA SER A 30 -2.03 6.36 -5.51
C SER A 30 -3.52 6.08 -5.31
N GLY A 31 -4.36 7.10 -5.50
CA GLY A 31 -5.81 6.95 -5.32
C GLY A 31 -6.53 8.28 -5.13
N ASP A 32 -7.81 8.20 -4.76
CA ASP A 32 -8.69 9.35 -4.51
C ASP A 32 -8.93 9.54 -3.00
N PHE A 33 -7.87 9.47 -2.20
CA PHE A 33 -7.90 9.65 -0.75
C PHE A 33 -7.15 10.92 -0.34
N PHE A 34 -7.35 11.35 0.90
CA PHE A 34 -6.64 12.50 1.47
C PHE A 34 -5.77 12.05 2.64
N LEU A 35 -4.61 12.70 2.77
CA LEU A 35 -3.63 12.47 3.82
C LEU A 35 -3.21 13.83 4.38
N GLU A 36 -3.22 13.98 5.70
CA GLU A 36 -2.73 15.20 6.36
C GLU A 36 -1.75 14.81 7.47
N PRO A 37 -0.45 15.08 7.33
CA PRO A 37 0.20 15.75 6.19
C PRO A 37 0.30 14.87 4.93
N ALA A 38 0.49 15.49 3.76
CA ALA A 38 0.61 14.80 2.47
C ALA A 38 1.87 13.91 2.39
N GLU A 39 2.92 14.26 3.14
CA GLU A 39 4.17 13.51 3.31
C GLU A 39 3.95 12.08 3.82
N ALA A 40 2.80 11.79 4.46
CA ALA A 40 2.45 10.44 4.86
C ALA A 40 2.41 9.46 3.68
N LEU A 41 2.14 9.94 2.45
CA LEU A 41 2.20 9.12 1.26
C LEU A 41 3.60 8.54 1.04
N GLU A 42 4.63 9.37 1.22
CA GLU A 42 6.03 8.98 1.08
C GLU A 42 6.44 8.04 2.21
N TRP A 43 6.02 8.30 3.45
CA TRP A 43 6.31 7.42 4.58
C TRP A 43 5.71 6.02 4.40
N MET A 44 4.44 5.95 4.00
CA MET A 44 3.75 4.70 3.72
C MET A 44 4.41 3.94 2.57
N THR A 45 4.78 4.64 1.50
CA THR A 45 5.44 4.05 0.33
C THR A 45 6.83 3.50 0.69
N ALA A 46 7.63 4.27 1.43
CA ALA A 46 8.95 3.85 1.89
C ALA A 46 8.89 2.66 2.87
N ALA A 47 7.84 2.56 3.68
CA ALA A 47 7.64 1.43 4.58
C ALA A 47 7.28 0.11 3.86
N LEU A 48 6.81 0.20 2.61
CA LEU A 48 6.49 -0.93 1.76
C LEU A 48 7.69 -1.37 0.91
N ASP A 49 8.53 -0.44 0.46
CA ASP A 49 9.72 -0.78 -0.32
C ASP A 49 10.69 -1.68 0.48
N GLY A 50 11.17 -2.74 -0.16
CA GLY A 50 12.05 -3.73 0.45
C GLY A 50 11.35 -4.79 1.30
N LEU A 51 10.02 -4.75 1.48
CA LEU A 51 9.30 -5.86 2.10
C LEU A 51 9.41 -7.13 1.24
N PRO A 52 9.54 -8.33 1.83
CA PRO A 52 9.43 -9.58 1.09
C PRO A 52 8.08 -9.68 0.35
N ALA A 53 8.08 -10.19 -0.88
CA ALA A 53 6.88 -10.37 -1.68
C ALA A 53 5.89 -11.38 -1.06
N ASP A 54 6.34 -12.26 -0.15
CA ASP A 54 5.46 -13.17 0.60
C ASP A 54 4.90 -12.57 1.90
N THR A 55 5.28 -11.33 2.27
CA THR A 55 4.87 -10.68 3.53
C THR A 55 3.34 -10.69 3.73
N PRO A 56 2.81 -11.29 4.80
CA PRO A 56 1.37 -11.45 4.95
C PRO A 56 0.65 -10.10 5.06
N VAL A 57 -0.61 -10.07 4.61
CA VAL A 57 -1.44 -8.84 4.53
C VAL A 57 -1.51 -8.09 5.86
N GLU A 58 -1.63 -8.82 6.97
CA GLU A 58 -1.66 -8.26 8.32
C GLU A 58 -0.37 -7.49 8.69
N THR A 59 0.78 -8.00 8.24
CA THR A 59 2.08 -7.37 8.48
C THR A 59 2.24 -6.14 7.61
N ILE A 60 1.81 -6.20 6.35
CA ILE A 60 1.79 -5.04 5.46
C ILE A 60 0.92 -3.92 6.08
N ALA A 61 -0.30 -4.25 6.52
CA ALA A 61 -1.20 -3.28 7.14
C ALA A 61 -0.60 -2.68 8.43
N ALA A 62 0.05 -3.49 9.26
CA ALA A 62 0.72 -3.00 10.47
C ALA A 62 1.86 -2.02 10.14
N ARG A 63 2.68 -2.30 9.13
CA ARG A 63 3.76 -1.41 8.67
C ARG A 63 3.22 -0.08 8.14
N VAL A 64 2.17 -0.13 7.32
CA VAL A 64 1.51 1.07 6.80
C VAL A 64 0.90 1.90 7.94
N ARG A 65 0.30 1.25 8.94
CA ARG A 65 -0.27 1.92 10.11
C ARG A 65 0.79 2.64 10.93
N ASP A 66 1.94 2.00 11.16
CA ASP A 66 3.07 2.59 11.88
C ASP A 66 3.66 3.78 11.13
N ALA A 67 3.88 3.63 9.82
CA ALA A 67 4.39 4.71 8.96
C ALA A 67 3.45 5.92 8.91
N ALA A 68 2.14 5.71 9.02
CA ALA A 68 1.13 6.75 9.01
C ALA A 68 0.68 7.19 10.42
N ALA A 69 1.38 6.80 11.49
CA ALA A 69 0.93 7.03 12.88
C ALA A 69 0.75 8.52 13.24
N HIS A 70 1.38 9.42 12.48
CA HIS A 70 1.31 10.87 12.66
C HIS A 70 0.48 11.60 11.60
N ALA A 71 -0.33 10.88 10.83
CA ALA A 71 -1.17 11.44 9.77
C ALA A 71 -2.64 11.07 9.93
N GLU A 72 -3.51 11.97 9.51
CA GLU A 72 -4.93 11.69 9.34
C GLU A 72 -5.16 11.01 7.98
N LEU A 73 -5.83 9.86 8.01
CA LEU A 73 -6.16 9.06 6.85
C LEU A 73 -7.64 9.22 6.50
N LEU A 74 -7.94 9.86 5.38
CA LEU A 74 -9.31 10.16 4.96
C LEU A 74 -9.68 9.35 3.71
N GLY A 75 -10.52 8.34 3.91
CA GLY A 75 -10.98 7.45 2.85
C GLY A 75 -9.99 6.35 2.47
N ILE A 76 -8.84 6.29 3.12
CA ILE A 76 -7.84 5.23 3.02
C ILE A 76 -7.67 4.53 4.37
N THR A 77 -7.36 3.24 4.34
CA THR A 77 -7.02 2.46 5.54
C THR A 77 -5.75 1.65 5.30
N PRO A 78 -4.94 1.36 6.34
CA PRO A 78 -3.78 0.50 6.22
C PRO A 78 -4.10 -0.89 5.64
N GLU A 79 -5.26 -1.44 6.00
CA GLU A 79 -5.76 -2.71 5.48
C GLU A 79 -6.10 -2.61 3.99
N GLY A 80 -6.69 -1.51 3.54
CA GLY A 80 -6.98 -1.28 2.14
C GLY A 80 -5.73 -1.17 1.28
N VAL A 81 -4.67 -0.56 1.80
CA VAL A 81 -3.34 -0.53 1.16
C VAL A 81 -2.77 -1.95 1.06
N ALA A 82 -2.83 -2.72 2.15
CA ALA A 82 -2.31 -4.09 2.18
C ALA A 82 -3.04 -5.01 1.17
N GLU A 83 -4.35 -4.85 1.04
CA GLU A 83 -5.14 -5.56 0.02
C GLU A 83 -4.74 -5.15 -1.40
N ALA A 84 -4.53 -3.86 -1.67
CA ALA A 84 -4.05 -3.38 -2.96
C ALA A 84 -2.66 -3.95 -3.30
N VAL A 85 -1.72 -3.98 -2.34
CA VAL A 85 -0.40 -4.63 -2.50
C VAL A 85 -0.55 -6.11 -2.82
N ARG A 86 -1.39 -6.83 -2.08
CA ARG A 86 -1.64 -8.27 -2.31
C ARG A 86 -2.23 -8.53 -3.69
N ARG A 87 -3.15 -7.68 -4.13
CA ARG A 87 -3.70 -7.74 -5.49
C ARG A 87 -2.67 -7.45 -6.56
N ALA A 88 -1.77 -6.49 -6.34
CA ALA A 88 -0.68 -6.21 -7.27
C ALA A 88 0.21 -7.44 -7.47
N LEU A 89 0.56 -8.11 -6.37
CA LEU A 89 1.36 -9.34 -6.38
C LEU A 89 0.66 -10.53 -7.06
N GLN A 90 -0.66 -10.63 -6.92
CA GLN A 90 -1.46 -11.70 -7.55
C GLN A 90 -1.77 -11.40 -9.02
N GLY A 91 -2.00 -10.13 -9.37
CA GLY A 91 -2.36 -9.67 -10.71
C GLY A 91 -1.19 -9.58 -11.69
N GLY A 92 0.05 -9.62 -11.21
CA GLY A 92 1.25 -9.75 -12.04
C GLY A 92 1.52 -11.18 -12.54
N ALA A 93 0.65 -12.15 -12.22
CA ALA A 93 0.64 -13.47 -12.82
C ALA A 93 -0.38 -13.52 -13.98
N GLN A 94 -0.02 -12.93 -15.12
CA GLN A 94 -0.68 -13.18 -16.41
C GLN A 94 0.37 -13.34 -17.49
#